data_AF-A0AA35JBU6-F1
#
_entry.id   AF-A0AA35JBU6-F1
#
_cell.length_a   1.000
_cell.length_b   1.000
_cell.length_c   1.000
_cell.angle_alpha   90.00
_cell.angle_beta   90.00
_cell.angle_gamma   90.00
#
_symmetry.space_group_name_H-M   'P 1'
#
loop_
_entity.id
_entity.type
_entity.pdbx_description
1 polymer ?
#
loop_
_entity_poly.entity_id
_entity_poly.type
_entity_poly.pdbx_seq_one_letter_code
_entity_poly.pdbx_strand_id
1 'polypeptide(L)'
;MDTEALANYLLQQLSLGGEENRLEDILQQQNGNEEQGQDHNNKLLLACGFQAILRKILLDARARAAAEGLREVYPYHVEAATQAFLDRQ
;
A
#
# COMPACT_ATOMS: atom_id res chain seq x y z
N MET A 1 9.53 -11.97 -1.78
CA MET A 1 8.07 -11.88 -1.63
C MET A 1 7.53 -11.36 -2.95
N ASP A 2 6.65 -12.11 -3.60
CA ASP A 2 5.98 -11.68 -4.82
C ASP A 2 4.75 -10.80 -4.50
N THR A 3 4.12 -10.24 -5.53
CA THR A 3 2.95 -9.35 -5.37
C THR A 3 1.75 -10.08 -4.77
N GLU A 4 1.58 -11.37 -5.06
CA GLU A 4 0.48 -12.16 -4.51
C GLU A 4 0.66 -12.43 -3.02
N ALA A 5 1.87 -12.81 -2.58
CA ALA A 5 2.21 -12.96 -1.17
C ALA A 5 2.06 -11.62 -0.41
N LEU A 6 2.44 -10.49 -1.02
CA LEU A 6 2.19 -9.18 -0.45
C LEU A 6 0.68 -8.90 -0.33
N ALA A 7 -0.11 -9.27 -1.33
CA ALA A 7 -1.55 -9.07 -1.30
C ALA A 7 -2.22 -9.89 -0.19
N ASN A 8 -1.78 -11.15 0.00
CA ASN A 8 -2.19 -11.99 1.12
C ASN A 8 -1.85 -11.34 2.46
N TYR A 9 -0.63 -10.84 2.59
CA TYR A 9 -0.16 -10.19 3.82
C TYR A 9 -0.95 -8.92 4.16
N LEU A 10 -1.17 -8.03 3.18
CA LEU A 10 -1.91 -6.79 3.39
C LEU A 10 -3.35 -7.04 3.83
N LEU A 11 -4.03 -8.01 3.21
CA LEU A 11 -5.37 -8.41 3.65
C LEU A 11 -5.37 -8.96 5.06
N GLN A 12 -4.42 -9.83 5.40
CA GLN A 12 -4.33 -10.40 6.75
C GLN A 12 -4.16 -9.29 7.81
N GLN A 13 -3.33 -8.27 7.54
CA GLN A 13 -3.15 -7.15 8.47
C GLN A 13 -4.42 -6.29 8.59
N LEU A 14 -5.17 -6.09 7.50
CA LEU A 14 -6.44 -5.37 7.53
C LEU A 14 -7.51 -6.12 8.33
N SER A 15 -7.59 -7.45 8.21
CA SER A 15 -8.55 -8.29 8.95
C SER A 15 -8.20 -8.44 10.43
N LEU A 16 -6.93 -8.32 10.81
CA LEU A 16 -6.47 -8.44 12.21
C LEU A 16 -6.59 -7.14 13.01
N GLY A 17 -6.72 -5.99 12.34
CA GLY A 17 -6.72 -4.66 12.96
C GLY A 17 -8.09 -4.07 13.31
N GLY A 18 -9.18 -4.76 12.99
CA GLY A 18 -10.56 -4.27 13.19
C GLY A 18 -11.42 -5.25 13.97
N GLU A 19 -11.95 -4.79 15.12
CA GLU A 19 -13.28 -5.23 15.54
C GLU A 19 -14.25 -4.96 14.37
N GLU A 20 -14.89 -6.02 13.88
CA GLU A 20 -15.85 -6.05 12.77
C GLU A 20 -15.33 -5.68 11.37
N ASN A 21 -15.34 -6.71 10.55
CA ASN A 21 -14.96 -6.85 9.14
C ASN A 21 -15.65 -5.88 8.16
N ARG A 22 -15.44 -4.57 8.28
CA ARG A 22 -16.01 -3.58 7.34
C ARG A 22 -15.55 -3.78 5.89
N LEU A 23 -14.36 -4.32 5.65
CA LEU A 23 -13.83 -4.52 4.30
C LEU A 23 -14.38 -5.77 3.63
N GLU A 24 -14.51 -6.88 4.37
CA GLU A 24 -15.24 -8.05 3.87
C GLU A 24 -16.72 -7.70 3.67
N ASP A 25 -17.33 -6.90 4.54
CA ASP A 25 -18.71 -6.42 4.39
C ASP A 25 -18.88 -5.48 3.19
N ILE A 26 -17.93 -4.57 2.92
CA ILE A 26 -17.95 -3.69 1.74
C ILE A 26 -17.76 -4.49 0.45
N LEU A 27 -16.90 -5.51 0.47
CA LEU A 27 -16.67 -6.38 -0.69
C LEU A 27 -17.87 -7.31 -0.93
N GLN A 28 -18.50 -7.86 0.11
CA GLN A 28 -19.71 -8.69 0.01
C GLN A 28 -20.96 -7.88 -0.36
N GLN A 29 -21.09 -6.63 0.12
CA GLN A 29 -22.25 -5.79 -0.24
C GLN A 29 -22.28 -5.38 -1.71
N GLN A 30 -21.12 -5.32 -2.39
CA GLN A 30 -21.06 -4.89 -3.79
C GLN A 30 -21.42 -6.00 -4.79
N ASN A 31 -21.48 -7.25 -4.35
CA ASN A 31 -20.96 -8.29 -5.21
C ASN A 31 -21.85 -9.54 -5.24
N GLY A 32 -23.05 -9.49 -4.65
CA GLY A 32 -23.93 -10.62 -4.30
C GLY A 32 -24.43 -11.57 -5.41
N ASN A 33 -23.69 -11.81 -6.50
CA ASN A 33 -23.77 -13.01 -7.33
C ASN A 33 -22.53 -13.31 -8.23
N GLU A 34 -21.34 -12.69 -8.07
CA GLU A 34 -20.18 -12.91 -9.00
C GLU A 34 -18.80 -13.23 -8.34
N GLU A 35 -18.73 -13.54 -7.04
CA GLU A 35 -17.68 -12.98 -6.17
C GLU A 35 -16.25 -13.57 -6.13
N GLN A 36 -15.97 -14.83 -6.48
CA GLN A 36 -14.61 -15.38 -6.19
C GLN A 36 -13.48 -14.83 -7.09
N GLY A 37 -13.75 -14.54 -8.37
CA GLY A 37 -12.74 -14.02 -9.30
C GLY A 37 -12.47 -12.52 -9.11
N GLN A 38 -13.50 -11.77 -8.72
CA GLN A 38 -13.42 -10.32 -8.52
C GLN A 38 -12.64 -9.98 -7.24
N ASP A 39 -12.83 -10.77 -6.17
CA ASP A 39 -12.08 -10.60 -4.91
C ASP A 39 -10.58 -10.86 -5.09
N HIS A 40 -10.19 -11.83 -5.92
CA HIS A 40 -8.79 -12.07 -6.25
C HIS A 40 -8.17 -10.88 -7.01
N ASN A 41 -8.88 -10.33 -7.99
CA ASN A 41 -8.40 -9.18 -8.76
C ASN A 41 -8.27 -7.92 -7.88
N ASN A 42 -9.24 -7.65 -7.01
CA ASN A 42 -9.22 -6.51 -6.09
C ASN A 42 -8.04 -6.59 -5.11
N LYS A 43 -7.74 -7.80 -4.64
CA LYS A 43 -6.57 -8.06 -3.80
C LYS A 43 -5.25 -7.76 -4.53
N LEU A 44 -5.12 -8.19 -5.78
CA LEU A 44 -3.93 -7.87 -6.58
C LEU A 44 -3.82 -6.36 -6.85
N LEU A 45 -4.95 -5.69 -7.12
CA LEU A 45 -4.99 -4.24 -7.27
C LEU A 45 -4.52 -3.52 -6.01
N LEU A 46 -4.93 -3.98 -4.82
CA LEU A 46 -4.47 -3.44 -3.54
C LEU A 46 -2.94 -3.56 -3.40
N ALA A 47 -2.36 -4.73 -3.69
CA ALA A 47 -0.92 -4.92 -3.62
C ALA A 47 -0.16 -4.04 -4.64
N CYS A 48 -0.67 -3.93 -5.87
CA CYS A 48 -0.13 -3.04 -6.87
C CYS A 48 -0.19 -1.56 -6.43
N GLY A 49 -1.31 -1.13 -5.85
CA GLY A 49 -1.49 0.21 -5.30
C GLY A 49 -0.51 0.51 -4.17
N PHE A 50 -0.36 -0.42 -3.22
CA PHE A 50 0.63 -0.29 -2.14
C PHE A 50 2.04 -0.14 -2.68
N GLN A 51 2.45 -1.00 -3.62
CA GLN A 51 3.77 -0.89 -4.24
C GLN A 51 3.95 0.42 -5.03
N ALA A 52 2.91 0.92 -5.68
CA ALA A 52 2.95 2.19 -6.40
C ALA A 52 3.18 3.37 -5.44
N ILE A 53 2.48 3.39 -4.30
CA ILE A 53 2.68 4.38 -3.23
C ILE A 53 4.11 4.30 -2.70
N LEU A 54 4.59 3.11 -2.36
CA LEU A 54 5.95 2.91 -1.84
C LEU A 54 7.02 3.40 -2.81
N ARG A 55 6.89 3.10 -4.11
CA ARG A 55 7.82 3.59 -5.14
C ARG A 55 7.81 5.11 -5.23
N LYS A 56 6.65 5.76 -5.10
CA LYS A 56 6.53 7.23 -5.11
C LYS A 56 7.23 7.86 -3.90
N ILE A 57 7.07 7.28 -2.71
CA ILE A 57 7.77 7.73 -1.50
C ILE A 57 9.29 7.59 -1.67
N LEU A 58 9.77 6.45 -2.16
CA LEU A 58 11.21 6.21 -2.36
C LEU A 58 11.82 7.15 -3.41
N LEU A 59 11.06 7.54 -4.44
CA LEU A 59 11.50 8.54 -5.41
C LEU A 59 11.66 9.92 -4.77
N ASP A 60 10.73 10.34 -3.91
CA ASP A 60 10.84 11.62 -3.18
C ASP A 60 11.99 11.58 -2.17
N ALA A 61 12.14 10.48 -1.42
CA ALA A 61 13.26 10.29 -0.50
C ALA A 61 14.62 10.39 -1.21
N ARG A 62 14.73 9.79 -2.40
CA ARG A 62 15.93 9.89 -3.25
C ARG A 62 16.18 11.33 -3.72
N ALA A 63 15.13 12.06 -4.11
CA ALA A 63 15.27 13.45 -4.52
C ALA A 63 15.80 14.34 -3.39
N ARG A 64 15.35 14.10 -2.16
CA ARG A 64 15.84 14.80 -0.95
C ARG A 64 17.31 14.50 -0.67
N ALA A 65 17.69 13.22 -0.68
CA ALA A 65 19.10 12.82 -0.50
C ALA A 65 20.00 13.45 -1.57
N ALA A 66 19.55 13.47 -2.83
CA ALA A 66 20.28 14.12 -3.92
C ALA A 66 20.41 15.64 -3.72
N ALA A 67 19.38 16.30 -3.18
CA ALA A 67 19.44 17.74 -2.87
C ALA A 67 20.46 18.07 -1.77
N GLU A 68 20.72 17.14 -0.86
CA GLU A 68 21.77 17.23 0.17
C GLU A 68 23.16 16.82 -0.37
N GLY A 69 23.27 16.44 -1.64
CA GLY A 69 24.53 15.96 -2.24
C GLY A 69 24.93 14.55 -1.81
N LEU A 70 24.00 13.80 -1.21
CA LEU A 70 24.23 12.45 -0.71
C LEU A 70 23.99 11.42 -1.82
N ARG A 71 24.85 10.40 -1.87
CA ARG A 71 24.73 9.28 -2.81
C ARG A 71 23.67 8.26 -2.40
N GLU A 72 23.39 8.18 -1.10
CA GLU A 72 22.54 7.16 -0.48
C GLU A 72 21.34 7.79 0.23
N VAL A 73 20.24 7.04 0.28
CA VAL A 73 19.03 7.44 1.00
C VAL A 73 19.13 6.98 2.44
N TYR A 74 19.22 7.94 3.36
CA TYR A 74 19.17 7.70 4.81
C TYR A 74 17.73 7.66 5.36
N PRO A 75 17.50 7.04 6.54
CA PRO A 75 16.16 6.86 7.10
C PRO A 75 15.31 8.13 7.20
N TYR A 76 15.89 9.27 7.61
CA TYR A 76 15.15 10.54 7.74
C TYR A 76 14.58 11.06 6.42
N HIS A 77 15.19 10.73 5.27
CA HIS A 77 14.63 11.07 3.96
C HIS A 77 13.34 10.29 3.68
N VAL A 78 13.30 9.02 4.09
CA VAL A 78 12.14 8.15 3.92
C VAL A 78 11.01 8.61 4.82
N GLU A 79 11.30 8.92 6.08
CA GLU A 79 10.32 9.46 7.04
C GLU A 79 9.72 10.79 6.54
N ALA A 80 10.57 11.73 6.12
CA ALA A 80 10.13 13.02 5.58
C ALA A 80 9.31 12.88 4.28
N ALA A 81 9.72 11.98 3.37
CA ALA A 81 8.98 11.69 2.15
C ALA A 81 7.63 11.01 2.44
N THR A 82 7.59 10.13 3.44
CA THR A 82 6.36 9.46 3.86
C THR A 82 5.37 10.47 4.43
N GLN A 83 5.81 11.33 5.36
CA GLN A 83 4.96 12.38 5.92
C GLN A 83 4.46 13.33 4.83
N ALA A 84 5.36 13.78 3.93
CA ALA A 84 4.99 14.66 2.84
C ALA A 84 4.02 14.01 1.82
N PHE A 85 4.03 12.68 1.68
CA PHE A 85 3.05 11.97 0.87
C PHE A 85 1.67 11.96 1.55
N LEU A 86 1.62 11.72 2.86
CA LEU A 86 0.38 11.69 3.64
C LEU A 86 -0.26 13.07 3.77
N ASP A 87 0.53 14.13 3.92
CA ASP A 87 0.03 15.51 4.05
C ASP A 87 -0.59 16.09 2.77
N ARG A 88 -0.33 15.47 1.60
CA ARG A 88 -0.78 15.95 0.28
C ARG A 88 -2.07 15.31 -0.21
N GLN A 89 -2.63 14.36 0.54
CA GLN A 89 -3.90 13.69 0.25
C GLN A 89 -5.03 14.33 1.06
#